data_AF-A0A7X1Y5I0-F1
#
_entry.id   AF-A0A7X1Y5I0-F1
#
_cell.length_a   1.000
_cell.length_b   1.000
_cell.length_c   1.000
_cell.angle_alpha   90.00
_cell.angle_beta   90.00
_cell.angle_gamma   90.00
#
_symmetry.space_group_name_H-M   'P 1'
#
loop_
_entity.id
_entity.type
_entity.pdbx_description
1 polymer ?
#
loop_
_entity_poly.entity_id
_entity_poly.type
_entity_poly.pdbx_seq_one_letter_code
_entity_poly.pdbx_strand_id
1 'polypeptide(L)'
;ISQVKRSEPVTDEVMYSVTAEDIATMAGVPIESSYNQLKEAALRLKRREVRLTQEPNGKGKRPSVMITGWVQTIIYREGEGRVELRFTKDMLPY
;
A
#
# COMPACT_ATOMS: atom_id res chain seq x y z
N ILE A 1 3.71 -3.31 -4.54
CA ILE A 1 4.30 -4.44 -3.78
C ILE A 1 5.74 -4.74 -4.26
N SER A 2 6.16 -4.28 -5.45
CA SER A 2 7.54 -4.42 -5.96
C SER A 2 8.66 -3.82 -5.08
N GLN A 3 8.34 -2.83 -4.24
CA GLN A 3 9.28 -2.16 -3.31
C GLN A 3 9.36 -2.82 -1.92
N VAL A 4 8.54 -3.84 -1.64
CA VAL A 4 8.78 -4.71 -0.48
C VAL A 4 9.97 -5.58 -0.87
N LYS A 5 11.10 -5.47 -0.15
CA LYS A 5 12.18 -6.44 -0.26
C LYS A 5 11.56 -7.82 -0.13
N ARG A 6 11.55 -8.60 -1.23
CA ARG A 6 10.93 -9.94 -1.29
C ARG A 6 11.46 -10.91 -0.22
N SER A 7 12.55 -10.56 0.47
CA SER A 7 13.20 -11.34 1.51
C SER A 7 12.67 -11.09 2.93
N GLU A 8 11.94 -10.01 3.19
CA GLU A 8 11.46 -9.67 4.53
C GLU A 8 9.92 -9.76 4.59
N PRO A 9 9.35 -10.33 5.67
CA PRO A 9 7.91 -10.41 5.83
C PRO A 9 7.32 -8.99 5.91
N VAL A 10 6.21 -8.75 5.23
CA VAL A 10 5.48 -7.49 5.34
C VAL A 10 4.91 -7.41 6.76
N THR A 11 5.27 -6.34 7.49
CA THR A 11 4.74 -6.01 8.81
C THR A 11 3.97 -4.69 8.81
N ASP A 12 3.12 -4.50 9.82
CA ASP A 12 2.40 -3.27 10.15
C ASP A 12 3.21 -2.33 11.08
N GLU A 13 4.46 -2.67 11.37
CA GLU A 13 5.29 -1.92 12.31
C GLU A 13 6.16 -0.87 11.61
N VAL A 14 6.41 -1.04 10.31
CA VAL A 14 7.32 -0.19 9.53
C VAL A 14 6.60 0.66 8.49
N MET A 15 7.26 1.73 8.06
CA MET A 15 6.82 2.53 6.91
C MET A 15 7.57 2.05 5.67
N TYR A 16 6.83 1.72 4.62
CA TYR A 16 7.38 1.39 3.29
C TYR A 16 7.45 2.65 2.45
N SER A 17 8.57 2.88 1.80
CA SER A 17 8.80 4.07 0.99
C SER A 17 8.64 3.76 -0.50
N VAL A 18 8.02 4.68 -1.23
CA VAL A 18 7.87 4.62 -2.69
C VAL A 18 8.22 5.99 -3.25
N THR A 19 9.20 6.05 -4.14
CA THR A 19 9.59 7.31 -4.80
C THR A 19 8.77 7.55 -6.07
N ALA A 20 8.64 8.81 -6.47
CA ALA A 20 8.05 9.16 -7.76
C ALA A 20 8.87 8.61 -8.93
N GLU A 21 10.20 8.51 -8.76
CA GLU A 21 11.13 7.95 -9.74
C GLU A 21 10.83 6.47 -10.00
N ASP A 22 10.71 5.65 -8.94
CA ASP A 22 10.38 4.23 -9.07
C ASP A 22 9.09 4.00 -9.86
N ILE A 23 8.07 4.82 -9.58
CA ILE A 23 6.77 4.74 -10.27
C ILE A 23 6.90 5.19 -11.72
N ALA A 24 7.62 6.28 -11.98
CA ALA A 24 7.88 6.77 -13.33
C ALA A 24 8.56 5.69 -14.19
N THR A 25 9.60 5.04 -13.66
CA THR A 25 10.34 3.97 -14.33
C THR A 25 9.46 2.73 -14.55
N MET A 26 8.69 2.32 -13.54
CA MET A 26 7.84 1.12 -13.63
C MET A 26 6.65 1.30 -14.57
N ALA A 27 6.04 2.49 -14.60
CA ALA A 27 4.86 2.78 -15.39
C ALA A 27 5.16 3.43 -16.75
N GLY A 28 6.42 3.80 -17.01
CA GLY A 28 6.83 4.46 -18.26
C GLY A 28 6.25 5.88 -18.42
N VAL A 29 6.04 6.59 -17.30
CA VAL A 29 5.41 7.93 -17.28
C VAL A 29 6.41 9.02 -16.89
N PRO A 30 6.21 10.30 -17.29
CA PRO A 30 7.10 11.40 -16.93
C PRO A 30 7.16 11.66 -15.41
N ILE A 31 8.38 11.81 -14.88
CA ILE A 31 8.65 11.99 -13.45
C ILE A 31 7.96 13.23 -12.84
N GLU A 32 7.88 14.33 -13.60
CA GLU A 32 7.27 15.61 -13.16
C GLU A 32 5.80 15.44 -12.76
N SER A 33 5.07 14.56 -13.45
CA SER A 33 3.67 14.24 -13.14
C SER A 33 3.52 13.08 -12.15
N SER A 34 4.60 12.32 -11.92
CA SER A 34 4.56 11.06 -11.17
C SER A 34 4.35 11.27 -9.68
N TYR A 35 4.87 12.36 -9.10
CA TYR A 35 4.71 12.60 -7.66
C TYR A 35 3.27 12.94 -7.28
N ASN A 36 2.60 13.81 -8.05
CA ASN A 36 1.19 14.15 -7.80
C ASN A 36 0.29 12.92 -8.00
N GLN A 37 0.54 12.12 -9.03
CA GLN A 37 -0.17 10.86 -9.25
C GLN A 37 0.07 9.87 -8.10
N LEU A 38 1.28 9.80 -7.56
CA LEU A 38 1.61 8.97 -6.40
C LEU A 38 0.87 9.43 -5.14
N LYS A 39 0.81 10.75 -4.88
CA LYS A 39 0.03 11.32 -3.76
C LYS A 39 -1.45 10.92 -3.86
N GLU A 40 -2.05 11.12 -5.03
CA GLU A 40 -3.45 10.77 -5.27
C GLU A 40 -3.70 9.26 -5.16
N ALA A 41 -2.80 8.44 -5.71
CA ALA A 41 -2.88 6.98 -5.60
C ALA A 41 -2.81 6.51 -4.14
N ALA A 42 -1.89 7.06 -3.34
CA ALA A 42 -1.76 6.74 -1.93
C ALA A 42 -3.02 7.12 -1.14
N LEU A 43 -3.59 8.30 -1.40
CA LEU A 43 -4.84 8.73 -0.77
C LEU A 43 -6.03 7.84 -1.15
N ARG A 44 -6.15 7.48 -2.44
CA ARG A 44 -7.17 6.54 -2.91
C ARG A 44 -7.05 5.19 -2.24
N LEU A 45 -5.82 4.67 -2.10
CA LEU A 45 -5.55 3.41 -1.41
C LEU A 45 -5.96 3.49 0.07
N LYS A 46 -5.64 4.60 0.74
CA LYS A 46 -5.99 4.84 2.14
C LYS A 46 -7.51 4.90 2.39
N ARG A 47 -8.27 5.46 1.44
CA ARG A 47 -9.73 5.60 1.53
C ARG A 47 -10.49 4.34 1.07
N ARG A 48 -9.80 3.39 0.45
CA ARG A 48 -10.44 2.18 -0.07
C ARG A 48 -10.64 1.15 1.03
N GLU A 49 -11.89 0.78 1.23
CA GLU A 49 -12.26 -0.33 2.10
C GLU A 49 -12.11 -1.67 1.38
N VAL A 50 -11.84 -2.69 2.18
CA VAL A 50 -11.71 -4.10 1.81
C VAL A 50 -12.72 -4.86 2.64
N ARG A 51 -13.56 -5.64 1.96
CA ARG A 51 -14.52 -6.54 2.57
C ARG A 51 -14.00 -7.97 2.51
N LEU A 52 -13.58 -8.49 3.65
CA LEU A 52 -13.03 -9.83 3.81
C LEU A 52 -14.13 -10.80 4.25
N THR A 53 -14.47 -11.73 3.36
CA THR A 53 -15.47 -12.80 3.60
C THR A 53 -14.84 -14.20 3.65
N GLN A 54 -13.56 -14.29 3.32
CA GLN A 54 -12.78 -15.53 3.29
C GLN A 54 -11.62 -15.43 4.28
N GLU A 55 -11.24 -16.57 4.84
CA GLU A 55 -10.02 -16.66 5.63
C GLU A 55 -8.79 -16.51 4.71
N PRO A 56 -7.65 -16.02 5.23
CA PRO A 56 -6.47 -15.81 4.43
C PRO A 56 -5.94 -17.10 3.79
N ASN A 57 -5.26 -16.97 2.65
CA ASN A 57 -4.58 -18.08 1.95
C ASN A 57 -5.48 -19.29 1.65
N GLY A 58 -6.75 -19.05 1.31
CA GLY A 58 -7.66 -20.11 0.86
C GLY A 58 -8.18 -21.04 1.94
N LYS A 59 -8.08 -20.65 3.23
CA LYS A 59 -8.53 -21.46 4.38
C LYS A 59 -10.06 -21.55 4.56
N GLY A 60 -10.83 -21.17 3.54
CA GLY A 60 -12.30 -21.25 3.53
C GLY A 60 -12.99 -19.93 3.85
N LYS A 61 -14.28 -20.00 4.20
CA LYS A 61 -15.11 -18.83 4.50
C LYS A 61 -14.96 -18.40 5.95
N ARG A 62 -14.96 -17.09 6.19
CA ARG A 62 -15.07 -16.54 7.55
C ARG A 62 -16.51 -16.72 8.05
N PRO A 63 -16.73 -16.92 9.37
CA PRO A 63 -18.07 -16.89 9.96
C PRO A 63 -18.67 -15.47 9.99
N SER A 64 -17.84 -14.44 9.77
CA SER A 64 -18.24 -13.03 9.79
C SER A 64 -17.62 -12.24 8.63
N VAL A 65 -18.20 -11.09 8.32
CA VAL A 65 -17.66 -10.14 7.34
C VAL A 65 -16.79 -9.13 8.07
N MET A 66 -15.52 -9.01 7.70
CA MET A 66 -14.63 -7.97 8.19
C MET A 66 -14.52 -6.84 7.16
N ILE A 67 -14.64 -5.59 7.62
CA ILE A 67 -14.39 -4.39 6.81
C ILE A 67 -13.11 -3.75 7.36
N THR A 68 -12.12 -3.59 6.50
CA THR A 68 -10.82 -2.98 6.86
C THR A 68 -10.30 -2.14 5.70
N GLY A 69 -9.15 -1.49 5.84
CA GLY A 69 -8.52 -0.73 4.77
C GLY A 69 -7.18 -1.35 4.33
N TRP A 70 -6.68 -0.96 3.16
CA TRP A 70 -5.38 -1.45 2.67
C TRP A 70 -4.19 -0.96 3.51
N VAL A 71 -4.21 0.33 3.86
CA VAL A 71 -3.14 1.00 4.59
C VAL A 71 -3.69 1.76 5.79
N GLN A 72 -2.97 1.74 6.90
CA GLN A 72 -3.36 2.46 8.10
C GLN A 72 -2.86 3.90 8.10
N THR A 73 -1.68 4.14 7.54
CA THR A 73 -1.01 5.45 7.56
C THR A 73 -0.36 5.71 6.21
N ILE A 74 -0.44 6.97 5.77
CA ILE A 74 0.33 7.51 4.64
C ILE A 74 1.03 8.79 5.10
N ILE A 75 2.25 9.03 4.62
CA ILE A 75 3.05 10.24 4.88
C ILE A 75 3.60 10.73 3.54
N TYR A 76 3.34 11.99 3.22
CA TYR A 76 3.93 12.65 2.06
C TYR A 76 5.27 13.27 2.45
N ARG A 77 6.35 12.90 1.76
CA ARG A 77 7.69 13.49 1.94
C ARG A 77 8.00 14.33 0.71
N GLU A 78 7.36 15.49 0.61
CA GLU A 78 7.41 16.32 -0.61
C GLU A 78 8.83 16.76 -0.98
N GLY A 79 9.64 17.16 0.00
CA GLY A 79 11.04 17.54 -0.20
C GLY A 79 11.95 16.38 -0.66
N GLU A 80 11.47 15.13 -0.57
CA GLU A 80 12.21 13.93 -0.92
C GLU A 80 11.55 13.18 -2.11
N GLY A 81 10.50 13.74 -2.72
CA GLY A 81 9.82 13.16 -3.88
C GLY A 81 9.22 11.77 -3.63
N ARG A 82 8.85 11.44 -2.39
CA ARG A 82 8.39 10.09 -2.02
C ARG A 82 7.17 10.07 -1.10
N VAL A 83 6.50 8.93 -1.08
CA VAL A 83 5.38 8.66 -0.17
C VAL A 83 5.73 7.44 0.66
N GLU A 84 5.51 7.55 1.96
CA GLU A 84 5.63 6.46 2.90
C GLU A 84 4.24 5.94 3.26
N LEU A 85 4.06 4.62 3.30
CA LEU A 85 2.81 3.99 3.68
C LEU A 85 3.04 2.82 4.62
N ARG A 86 2.02 2.49 5.41
CA ARG A 86 2.04 1.34 6.32
C ARG A 86 0.79 0.53 6.11
N PHE A 87 0.96 -0.77 5.90
CA PHE A 87 -0.15 -1.70 5.72
C PHE A 87 -0.97 -1.82 7.01
N THR A 88 -2.27 -2.02 6.84
CA THR A 88 -3.12 -2.39 7.96
C THR A 88 -2.80 -3.81 8.39
N LYS A 89 -2.71 -4.05 9.71
CA LYS A 89 -2.46 -5.37 10.29
C LYS A 89 -3.35 -6.48 9.74
N ASP A 90 -4.64 -6.19 9.55
CA ASP A 90 -5.63 -7.16 9.07
C ASP A 90 -5.35 -7.66 7.65
N MET A 91 -4.61 -6.88 6.84
CA MET A 91 -4.27 -7.24 5.47
C MET A 91 -3.01 -8.10 5.36
N LEU A 92 -2.16 -8.17 6.39
CA LEU A 92 -0.89 -8.89 6.32
C LEU A 92 -1.01 -10.40 6.06
N PRO A 93 -2.01 -11.12 6.61
CA PRO A 93 -2.13 -12.55 6.38
C PRO A 93 -2.66 -12.92 4.99
N TYR A 94 -3.19 -11.95 4.23
CA TYR A 94 -3.91 -12.13 2.96
C TYR A 94 -3.03 -11.90 1.73
#